data_AF-A0A956GXS2-F1
#
_entry.id   AF-A0A956GXS2-F1
#
_cell.length_a   1.000
_cell.length_b   1.000
_cell.length_c   1.000
_cell.angle_alpha   90.00
_cell.angle_beta   90.00
_cell.angle_gamma   90.00
#
_symmetry.space_group_name_H-M   'P 1'
#
loop_
_entity.id
_entity.type
_entity.pdbx_description
1 polymer ?
#
loop_
_entity_poly.entity_id
_entity_poly.type
_entity_poly.pdbx_seq_one_letter_code
_entity_poly.pdbx_strand_id
1 'polypeptide(L)'
;MPNPIIDTTVALLGRLDQETRAVADAGVRARSLDALGEEIDLETQLNLMKAAKYIAAADGLSAAELRSMKTMMEQYDLPDSILWHILEFDESEVEPGHVGELAQPGHGARLLLSAMAHFAAVDGLSELEENRAIEVGRALSIAPKVVEALLVEARINYVALRRRDEEQLQLLRQLRFALFDLDCRE
;
A
#
# COMPACT_ATOMS: atom_id res chain seq x y z
N MET A 1 -0.46 10.36 -19.43
CA MET A 1 0.10 11.50 -18.68
C MET A 1 1.36 10.96 -17.98
N PRO A 2 2.38 11.78 -17.64
CA PRO A 2 3.43 11.33 -16.71
C PRO A 2 2.82 10.78 -15.42
N ASN A 3 3.45 9.76 -14.84
CA ASN A 3 2.96 9.12 -13.62
C ASN A 3 3.57 9.83 -12.40
N PRO A 4 2.81 10.65 -11.66
CA PRO A 4 3.35 11.47 -10.57
C PRO A 4 3.91 10.62 -9.43
N ILE A 5 3.41 9.39 -9.23
CA ILE A 5 3.94 8.48 -8.21
C ILE A 5 5.37 8.09 -8.58
N ILE A 6 5.56 7.53 -9.78
CA ILE A 6 6.85 7.05 -10.27
C ILE A 6 7.84 8.21 -10.39
N ASP A 7 7.44 9.29 -11.06
CA ASP A 7 8.33 10.41 -11.37
C ASP A 7 8.90 11.06 -10.10
N THR A 8 8.03 11.29 -9.11
CA THR A 8 8.47 11.87 -7.84
C THR A 8 9.26 10.88 -6.99
N THR A 9 9.06 9.56 -7.14
CA THR A 9 9.90 8.54 -6.47
C THR A 9 11.29 8.51 -7.08
N VAL A 10 11.39 8.44 -8.41
CA VAL A 10 12.67 8.45 -9.13
C VAL A 10 13.45 9.72 -8.81
N ALA A 11 12.79 10.88 -8.80
CA ALA A 11 13.43 12.15 -8.44
C ALA A 11 13.95 12.17 -7.00
N LEU A 12 13.22 11.58 -6.04
CA LEU A 12 13.69 11.43 -4.65
C LEU A 12 14.92 10.52 -4.59
N LEU A 13 14.84 9.33 -5.17
CA LEU A 13 15.92 8.34 -5.15
C LEU A 13 17.20 8.85 -5.82
N GLY A 14 17.08 9.69 -6.85
CA GLY A 14 18.20 10.34 -7.51
C GLY A 14 18.90 11.44 -6.68
N ARG A 15 18.28 11.90 -5.59
CA ARG A 15 18.86 12.90 -4.67
C ARG A 15 19.51 12.28 -3.43
N LEU A 16 19.20 11.03 -3.11
CA LEU A 16 19.81 10.31 -1.99
C LEU A 16 21.25 9.95 -2.33
N ASP A 17 22.15 10.13 -1.36
CA ASP A 17 23.49 9.56 -1.48
C ASP A 17 23.44 8.02 -1.39
N GLN A 18 24.51 7.37 -1.83
CA GLN A 18 24.58 5.92 -1.94
C GLN A 18 24.44 5.21 -0.58
N GLU A 19 24.97 5.80 0.49
CA GLU A 19 24.93 5.21 1.83
C GLU A 19 23.51 5.26 2.38
N THR A 20 22.88 6.44 2.35
CA THR A 20 21.48 6.64 2.77
C THR A 20 20.53 5.72 2.00
N ARG A 21 20.71 5.62 0.67
CA ARG A 21 19.89 4.72 -0.15
C ARG A 21 20.07 3.25 0.24
N ALA A 22 21.32 2.80 0.44
CA ALA A 22 21.60 1.41 0.80
C ALA A 22 21.02 1.03 2.17
N VAL A 23 21.10 1.94 3.16
CA VAL A 23 20.51 1.73 4.49
C VAL A 23 18.99 1.65 4.40
N ALA A 24 18.35 2.58 3.68
CA ALA A 24 16.90 2.57 3.49
C ALA A 24 16.42 1.32 2.74
N ASP A 25 17.11 0.89 1.68
CA ASP A 25 16.83 -0.35 0.96
C ASP A 25 16.92 -1.58 1.88
N ALA A 26 17.94 -1.65 2.74
CA ALA A 26 18.11 -2.75 3.69
C ALA A 26 16.97 -2.79 4.74
N GLY A 27 16.57 -1.61 5.25
CA GLY A 27 15.44 -1.49 6.17
C GLY A 27 14.11 -1.96 5.55
N VAL A 28 13.85 -1.54 4.31
CA VAL A 28 12.65 -1.96 3.56
C VAL A 28 12.62 -3.48 3.36
N ARG A 29 13.69 -4.07 2.83
CA ARG A 29 13.75 -5.52 2.55
C ARG A 29 13.53 -6.36 3.81
N ALA A 30 14.16 -6.00 4.92
CA ALA A 30 14.07 -6.74 6.17
C ALA A 30 12.63 -6.77 6.73
N ARG A 31 11.90 -5.66 6.59
CA ARG A 31 10.56 -5.50 7.14
C ARG A 31 9.47 -5.97 6.20
N SER A 32 9.64 -5.82 4.89
CA SER A 32 8.64 -6.24 3.92
C SER A 32 8.44 -7.75 3.93
N LEU A 33 9.50 -8.53 4.18
CA LEU A 33 9.39 -9.98 4.29
C LEU A 33 8.46 -10.39 5.45
N ASP A 34 8.55 -9.71 6.60
CA ASP A 34 7.66 -9.98 7.73
C ASP A 34 6.23 -9.49 7.47
N ALA A 35 6.07 -8.30 6.89
CA ALA A 35 4.76 -7.67 6.69
C ALA A 35 3.97 -8.26 5.51
N LEU A 36 4.64 -8.50 4.38
CA LEU A 36 4.05 -8.87 3.10
C LEU A 36 4.33 -10.32 2.70
N GLY A 37 5.27 -10.99 3.36
CA GLY A 37 5.72 -12.33 2.98
C GLY A 37 6.71 -12.34 1.81
N GLU A 38 7.10 -11.17 1.29
CA GLU A 38 8.05 -11.02 0.19
C GLU A 38 8.98 -9.82 0.37
N GLU A 39 10.17 -9.92 -0.21
CA GLU A 39 11.13 -8.81 -0.26
C GLU A 39 10.74 -7.84 -1.38
N ILE A 40 10.59 -6.56 -1.05
CA ILE A 40 10.46 -5.47 -2.01
C ILE A 40 11.59 -4.46 -1.82
N ASP A 41 11.90 -3.70 -2.87
CA ASP A 41 12.88 -2.62 -2.80
C ASP A 41 12.26 -1.30 -2.30
N LEU A 42 13.13 -0.33 -1.97
CA LEU A 42 12.71 0.98 -1.50
C LEU A 42 11.81 1.69 -2.51
N GLU A 43 12.10 1.57 -3.81
CA GLU A 43 11.30 2.21 -4.86
C GLU A 43 9.85 1.69 -4.84
N THR A 44 9.68 0.37 -4.79
CA THR A 44 8.37 -0.29 -4.71
C THR A 44 7.64 0.13 -3.44
N GLN A 45 8.31 0.15 -2.30
CA GLN A 45 7.71 0.59 -1.04
C GLN A 45 7.24 2.06 -1.12
N LEU A 46 8.05 2.97 -1.68
CA LEU A 46 7.66 4.38 -1.81
C LEU A 46 6.48 4.59 -2.76
N ASN A 47 6.46 3.84 -3.88
CA ASN A 47 5.34 3.86 -4.81
C ASN A 47 4.06 3.34 -4.16
N LEU A 48 4.15 2.24 -3.41
CA LEU A 48 3.05 1.67 -2.64
C LEU A 48 2.51 2.66 -1.62
N MET A 49 3.37 3.35 -0.87
CA MET A 49 2.96 4.36 0.12
C MET A 49 2.15 5.50 -0.49
N LYS A 50 2.60 6.03 -1.64
CA LYS A 50 1.89 7.10 -2.36
C LYS A 50 0.58 6.60 -2.96
N ALA A 51 0.57 5.38 -3.50
CA ALA A 51 -0.64 4.74 -4.00
C ALA A 51 -1.66 4.52 -2.87
N ALA A 52 -1.20 4.08 -1.69
CA ALA A 52 -2.04 3.90 -0.51
C ALA A 52 -2.65 5.23 -0.04
N LYS A 53 -1.83 6.30 -0.03
CA LYS A 53 -2.30 7.66 0.26
C LYS A 53 -3.43 8.10 -0.70
N TYR A 54 -3.34 7.75 -1.98
CA TYR A 54 -4.38 8.08 -2.97
C TYR A 54 -5.75 7.46 -2.66
N ILE A 55 -5.80 6.22 -2.14
CA ILE A 55 -7.05 5.60 -1.68
C ILE A 55 -7.54 6.30 -0.42
N ALA A 56 -6.68 6.38 0.61
CA ALA A 56 -6.99 6.96 1.92
C ALA A 56 -7.47 8.42 1.85
N ALA A 57 -6.95 9.20 0.89
CA ALA A 57 -7.36 10.58 0.71
C ALA A 57 -8.70 10.76 -0.01
N ALA A 58 -9.47 9.70 -0.29
CA ALA A 58 -10.72 9.78 -1.06
C ALA A 58 -11.76 10.72 -0.46
N ASP A 59 -11.85 10.77 0.86
CA ASP A 59 -12.65 11.71 1.65
C ASP A 59 -11.82 12.60 2.57
N GLY A 60 -10.51 12.68 2.30
CA GLY A 60 -9.51 13.45 3.04
C GLY A 60 -8.87 12.66 4.16
N LEU A 61 -7.54 12.78 4.30
CA LEU A 61 -6.78 11.99 5.26
C LEU A 61 -7.13 12.31 6.71
N SER A 62 -7.46 11.26 7.43
CA SER A 62 -7.70 11.27 8.86
C SER A 62 -6.39 11.43 9.65
N ALA A 63 -6.49 11.96 10.87
CA ALA A 63 -5.35 12.03 11.78
C ALA A 63 -4.82 10.64 12.18
N ALA A 64 -5.67 9.61 12.15
CA ALA A 64 -5.24 8.24 12.42
C ALA A 64 -4.42 7.68 11.25
N GLU A 65 -4.86 7.91 10.01
CA GLU A 65 -4.14 7.48 8.81
C GLU A 65 -2.78 8.16 8.69
N LEU A 66 -2.70 9.47 8.91
CA LEU A 66 -1.43 10.19 8.93
C LEU A 66 -0.45 9.64 9.99
N ARG A 67 -0.95 9.33 11.19
CA ARG A 67 -0.13 8.71 12.24
C ARG A 67 0.31 7.31 11.84
N SER A 68 -0.58 6.48 11.31
CA SER A 68 -0.27 5.13 10.85
C SER A 68 0.76 5.14 9.73
N MET A 69 0.67 6.11 8.81
CA MET A 69 1.65 6.29 7.74
C MET A 69 3.04 6.60 8.30
N LYS A 70 3.11 7.53 9.25
CA LYS A 70 4.35 7.88 9.94
C LYS A 70 4.92 6.69 10.71
N THR A 71 4.11 6.00 11.50
CA THR A 71 4.53 4.83 12.27
C THR A 71 5.02 3.71 11.38
N MET A 72 4.36 3.45 10.25
CA MET A 72 4.83 2.45 9.30
C MET A 72 6.19 2.84 8.71
N MET A 73 6.39 4.09 8.30
CA MET A 73 7.68 4.55 7.78
C MET A 73 8.81 4.52 8.83
N GLU A 74 8.49 4.82 10.10
CA GLU A 74 9.43 4.67 11.22
C GLU A 74 9.84 3.20 11.44
N GLN A 75 8.91 2.25 11.25
CA GLN A 75 9.23 0.81 11.37
C GLN A 75 10.21 0.33 10.28
N TYR A 76 10.21 0.99 9.12
CA TYR A 76 11.15 0.74 8.02
C TYR A 76 12.52 1.44 8.21
N ASP A 77 12.73 2.13 9.34
CA ASP A 77 13.94 2.91 9.63
C ASP A 77 14.28 3.91 8.51
N LEU A 78 13.25 4.49 7.88
CA LEU A 78 13.43 5.43 6.78
C LEU A 78 13.92 6.80 7.28
N PRO A 79 14.85 7.45 6.57
CA PRO A 79 15.25 8.83 6.85
C PRO A 79 14.09 9.82 6.80
N ASP A 80 14.14 10.85 7.64
CA ASP A 80 13.11 11.91 7.72
C ASP A 80 12.81 12.56 6.36
N SER A 81 13.82 12.72 5.50
CA SER A 81 13.65 13.30 4.17
C SER A 81 12.73 12.45 3.26
N ILE A 82 12.77 11.13 3.42
CA ILE A 82 11.88 10.21 2.70
C ILE A 82 10.48 10.27 3.29
N LEU A 83 10.37 10.29 4.62
CA LEU A 83 9.09 10.45 5.33
C LEU A 83 8.35 11.70 4.87
N TRP A 84 9.03 12.85 4.87
CA TRP A 84 8.45 14.12 4.43
C TRP A 84 7.98 14.08 2.97
N HIS A 85 8.75 13.45 2.08
CA HIS A 85 8.36 13.31 0.68
C HIS A 85 7.04 12.55 0.48
N ILE A 86 6.79 11.51 1.29
CA ILE A 86 5.52 10.77 1.24
C ILE A 86 4.38 11.60 1.84
N LEU A 87 4.62 12.26 2.97
CA LEU A 87 3.61 13.07 3.63
C LEU A 87 3.18 14.27 2.78
N GLU A 88 4.12 14.93 2.08
CA GLU A 88 3.88 16.10 1.23
C GLU A 88 3.44 15.75 -0.20
N PHE A 89 3.50 14.47 -0.59
CA PHE A 89 3.07 14.04 -1.92
C PHE A 89 1.61 14.43 -2.20
N ASP A 90 1.36 15.23 -3.22
CA ASP A 90 0.01 15.64 -3.60
C ASP A 90 -0.66 14.56 -4.47
N GLU A 91 -1.67 13.90 -3.91
CA GLU A 91 -2.42 12.86 -4.61
C GLU A 91 -3.52 13.39 -5.56
N SER A 92 -3.77 14.70 -5.61
CA SER A 92 -4.85 15.28 -6.41
C SER A 92 -4.66 15.12 -7.93
N GLU A 93 -3.42 14.90 -8.38
CA GLU A 93 -3.08 14.63 -9.78
C GLU A 93 -2.96 13.13 -10.10
N VAL A 94 -3.20 12.25 -9.11
CA VAL A 94 -3.15 10.79 -9.29
C VAL A 94 -4.47 10.29 -9.87
N GLU A 95 -4.38 9.41 -10.87
CA GLU A 95 -5.52 8.72 -11.47
C GLU A 95 -5.36 7.21 -11.24
N PRO A 96 -6.44 6.41 -11.27
CA PRO A 96 -6.36 4.96 -11.11
C PRO A 96 -5.39 4.28 -12.08
N GLY A 97 -5.27 4.80 -13.32
CA GLY A 97 -4.33 4.31 -14.32
C GLY A 97 -2.87 4.41 -13.89
N HIS A 98 -2.49 5.47 -13.17
CA HIS A 98 -1.14 5.63 -12.62
C HIS A 98 -0.82 4.55 -11.58
N VAL A 99 -1.81 4.11 -10.79
CA VAL A 99 -1.64 2.99 -9.86
C VAL A 99 -1.55 1.67 -10.61
N GLY A 100 -2.34 1.50 -11.68
CA GLY A 100 -2.30 0.33 -12.56
C GLY A 100 -0.92 0.06 -13.18
N GLU A 101 -0.12 1.10 -13.40
CA GLU A 101 1.25 0.99 -13.93
C GLU A 101 2.28 0.48 -12.91
N LEU A 102 1.97 0.51 -11.61
CA LEU A 102 2.93 0.17 -10.55
C LEU A 102 3.18 -1.33 -10.39
N ALA A 103 2.28 -2.17 -10.89
CA ALA A 103 2.38 -3.62 -10.75
C ALA A 103 1.91 -4.35 -12.01
N GLN A 104 2.57 -5.46 -12.31
CA GLN A 104 2.07 -6.37 -13.33
C GLN A 104 0.80 -7.09 -12.84
N PRO A 105 -0.14 -7.43 -13.75
CA PRO A 105 -1.32 -8.22 -13.40
C PRO A 105 -0.97 -9.54 -12.69
N GLY A 106 -1.85 -9.97 -11.78
CA GLY A 106 -1.68 -11.20 -11.01
C GLY A 106 -1.27 -10.95 -9.57
N HIS A 107 -0.25 -11.67 -9.08
CA HIS A 107 0.21 -11.62 -7.69
C HIS A 107 0.54 -10.21 -7.20
N GLY A 108 1.45 -9.50 -7.90
CA GLY A 108 1.92 -8.18 -7.50
C GLY A 108 0.79 -7.14 -7.46
N ALA A 109 -0.12 -7.16 -8.44
CA ALA A 109 -1.32 -6.32 -8.46
C ALA A 109 -2.20 -6.53 -7.21
N ARG A 110 -2.46 -7.80 -6.84
CA ARG A 110 -3.28 -8.13 -5.66
C ARG A 110 -2.60 -7.74 -4.36
N LEU A 111 -1.29 -7.95 -4.25
CA LEU A 111 -0.52 -7.52 -3.12
C LEU A 111 -0.54 -5.99 -2.96
N LEU A 112 -0.36 -5.26 -4.06
CA LEU A 112 -0.40 -3.80 -4.05
C LEU A 112 -1.76 -3.29 -3.56
N LEU A 113 -2.86 -3.75 -4.17
CA LEU A 113 -4.20 -3.35 -3.75
C LEU A 113 -4.48 -3.73 -2.29
N SER A 114 -4.07 -4.93 -1.87
CA SER A 114 -4.21 -5.38 -0.48
C SER A 114 -3.52 -4.45 0.49
N ALA A 115 -2.25 -4.10 0.23
CA ALA A 115 -1.49 -3.22 1.10
C ALA A 115 -2.13 -1.83 1.20
N MET A 116 -2.58 -1.27 0.07
CA MET A 116 -3.27 0.01 0.03
C MET A 116 -4.60 -0.01 0.79
N ALA A 117 -5.39 -1.08 0.64
CA ALA A 117 -6.67 -1.24 1.33
C ALA A 117 -6.51 -1.37 2.85
N HIS A 118 -5.46 -2.07 3.32
CA HIS A 118 -5.16 -2.15 4.76
C HIS A 118 -4.73 -0.83 5.35
N PHE A 119 -4.00 -0.04 4.57
CA PHE A 119 -3.60 1.29 4.97
C PHE A 119 -4.83 2.21 5.16
N ALA A 120 -5.71 2.28 4.15
CA ALA A 120 -6.94 3.07 4.22
C ALA A 120 -7.88 2.58 5.33
N ALA A 121 -8.00 1.25 5.50
CA ALA A 121 -8.89 0.68 6.52
C ALA A 121 -8.44 0.90 7.98
N VAL A 122 -7.36 1.62 8.26
CA VAL A 122 -6.73 1.69 9.60
C VAL A 122 -7.61 2.33 10.67
N ASP A 123 -8.57 3.17 10.30
CA ASP A 123 -9.63 3.65 11.19
C ASP A 123 -11.05 3.25 10.75
N GLY A 124 -11.14 2.44 9.70
CA GLY A 124 -12.35 2.01 9.00
C GLY A 124 -12.19 2.28 7.51
N LEU A 125 -13.02 1.67 6.67
CA LEU A 125 -13.01 1.96 5.23
C LEU A 125 -14.33 2.67 4.88
N SER A 126 -14.23 3.93 4.44
CA SER A 126 -15.35 4.75 3.98
C SER A 126 -15.88 4.25 2.64
N GLU A 127 -17.07 4.72 2.25
CA GLU A 127 -17.65 4.38 0.94
C GLU A 127 -16.83 4.98 -0.21
N LEU A 128 -16.23 6.17 0.00
CA LEU A 128 -15.42 6.83 -1.02
C LEU A 128 -14.09 6.12 -1.22
N GLU A 129 -13.44 5.67 -0.14
CA GLU A 129 -12.22 4.87 -0.20
C GLU A 129 -12.48 3.50 -0.83
N GLU A 130 -13.59 2.85 -0.49
CA GLU A 130 -13.99 1.57 -1.09
C GLU A 130 -14.19 1.73 -2.60
N ASN A 131 -14.96 2.74 -3.03
CA ASN A 131 -15.17 3.00 -4.45
C ASN A 131 -13.85 3.28 -5.18
N ARG A 132 -12.94 4.05 -4.57
CA ARG A 132 -11.62 4.31 -5.14
C ARG A 132 -10.75 3.05 -5.22
N ALA A 133 -10.80 2.20 -4.21
CA ALA A 133 -10.10 0.92 -4.22
C ALA A 133 -10.64 -0.01 -5.31
N ILE A 134 -11.94 0.02 -5.59
CA ILE A 134 -12.56 -0.72 -6.69
C ILE A 134 -12.06 -0.21 -8.05
N GLU A 135 -11.97 1.10 -8.25
CA GLU A 135 -11.41 1.69 -9.47
C GLU A 135 -9.94 1.31 -9.68
N VAL A 136 -9.14 1.37 -8.62
CA VAL A 136 -7.74 0.91 -8.63
C VAL A 136 -7.66 -0.59 -8.95
N GLY A 137 -8.53 -1.41 -8.36
CA GLY A 137 -8.58 -2.85 -8.65
C GLY A 137 -8.83 -3.14 -10.13
N ARG A 138 -9.70 -2.36 -10.79
CA ARG A 138 -9.90 -2.45 -12.24
C ARG A 138 -8.66 -2.02 -13.02
N ALA A 139 -8.00 -0.93 -12.64
CA ALA A 139 -6.78 -0.46 -13.29
C ALA A 139 -5.62 -1.48 -13.17
N LEU A 140 -5.57 -2.20 -12.06
CA LEU A 140 -4.63 -3.30 -11.81
C LEU A 140 -5.03 -4.63 -12.46
N SER A 141 -6.10 -4.65 -13.26
CA SER A 141 -6.63 -5.85 -13.91
C SER A 141 -6.97 -6.99 -12.92
N ILE A 142 -7.49 -6.64 -11.74
CA ILE A 142 -7.91 -7.59 -10.73
C ILE A 142 -9.40 -7.90 -10.92
N ALA A 143 -9.75 -9.20 -10.93
CA ALA A 143 -11.13 -9.63 -11.04
C ALA A 143 -12.00 -9.03 -9.91
N PRO A 144 -13.22 -8.52 -10.20
CA PRO A 144 -14.03 -7.80 -9.21
C PRO A 144 -14.29 -8.56 -7.91
N LYS A 145 -14.47 -9.89 -7.98
CA LYS A 145 -14.67 -10.74 -6.79
C LYS A 145 -13.44 -10.80 -5.88
N VAL A 146 -12.24 -10.71 -6.46
CA VAL A 146 -10.98 -10.68 -5.69
C VAL A 146 -10.80 -9.31 -5.04
N VAL A 147 -11.12 -8.24 -5.76
CA VAL A 147 -11.16 -6.89 -5.18
C VAL A 147 -12.09 -6.87 -3.96
N GLU A 148 -13.33 -7.35 -4.10
CA GLU A 148 -14.29 -7.44 -2.99
C GLU A 148 -13.71 -8.23 -1.80
N ALA A 149 -13.10 -9.40 -2.06
CA ALA A 149 -12.50 -10.21 -1.00
C ALA A 149 -11.35 -9.49 -0.26
N LEU A 150 -10.49 -8.78 -1.00
CA LEU A 150 -9.39 -7.99 -0.41
C LEU A 150 -9.91 -6.85 0.48
N LEU A 151 -10.97 -6.15 0.04
CA LEU A 151 -11.57 -5.06 0.82
C LEU A 151 -12.28 -5.58 2.07
N VAL A 152 -12.99 -6.70 1.96
CA VAL A 152 -13.59 -7.37 3.12
C VAL A 152 -12.51 -7.84 4.11
N GLU A 153 -11.41 -8.42 3.62
CA GLU A 153 -10.29 -8.82 4.49
C GLU A 153 -9.71 -7.62 5.24
N ALA A 154 -9.44 -6.51 4.56
CA ALA A 154 -8.94 -5.28 5.18
C ALA A 154 -9.87 -4.74 6.28
N ARG A 155 -11.20 -4.72 6.02
CA ARG A 155 -12.21 -4.32 7.01
C ARG A 155 -12.20 -5.22 8.25
N ILE A 156 -12.11 -6.54 8.06
CA ILE A 156 -12.09 -7.50 9.17
C ILE A 156 -10.75 -7.40 9.94
N ASN A 157 -9.65 -7.18 9.23
CA ASN A 157 -8.33 -6.99 9.82
C ASN A 157 -8.29 -5.82 10.80
N TYR A 158 -8.85 -4.68 10.39
CA TYR A 158 -9.02 -3.52 11.27
C TYR A 158 -9.78 -3.86 12.56
N VAL A 159 -10.89 -4.60 12.45
CA VAL A 159 -11.69 -5.01 13.63
C VAL A 159 -10.88 -5.93 14.55
N ALA A 160 -10.13 -6.90 13.98
CA ALA A 160 -9.29 -7.82 14.73
C ALA A 160 -8.15 -7.08 15.46
N LEU A 161 -7.49 -6.13 14.79
CA LEU A 161 -6.46 -5.26 15.37
C LEU A 161 -7.01 -4.48 16.57
N ARG A 162 -8.20 -3.87 16.44
CA ARG A 162 -8.84 -3.13 17.52
C ARG A 162 -9.20 -4.00 18.73
N ARG A 163 -9.47 -5.28 18.51
CA ARG A 163 -9.78 -6.27 19.56
C ARG A 163 -8.54 -6.95 20.12
N ARG A 164 -7.37 -6.77 19.49
CA ARG A 164 -6.13 -7.51 19.77
C ARG A 164 -6.34 -9.02 19.66
N ASP A 165 -7.11 -9.44 18.67
CA ASP A 165 -7.43 -10.85 18.41
C ASP A 165 -6.33 -11.48 17.56
N GLU A 166 -5.27 -11.97 18.21
CA GLU A 166 -4.08 -12.53 17.55
C GLU A 166 -4.39 -13.75 16.68
N GLU A 167 -5.32 -14.61 17.13
CA GLU A 167 -5.75 -15.79 16.38
C GLU A 167 -6.44 -15.38 15.08
N GLN A 168 -7.37 -14.41 15.16
CA GLN A 168 -8.04 -13.88 13.99
C GLN A 168 -7.03 -13.21 13.03
N LEU A 169 -6.07 -12.44 13.54
CA LEU A 169 -5.03 -11.82 12.71
C LEU A 169 -4.17 -12.85 11.97
N GLN A 170 -3.84 -13.97 12.62
CA GLN A 170 -3.08 -15.04 11.99
C GLN A 170 -3.87 -15.72 10.86
N LEU A 171 -5.17 -15.98 11.08
CA LEU A 171 -6.05 -16.54 10.06
C LEU A 171 -6.24 -15.59 8.87
N LEU A 172 -6.41 -14.30 9.13
CA LEU A 172 -6.51 -13.27 8.08
C LEU A 172 -5.22 -13.17 7.25
N ARG A 173 -4.05 -13.26 7.88
CA ARG A 173 -2.77 -13.31 7.17
C ARG A 173 -2.69 -14.50 6.21
N GLN A 174 -3.15 -15.67 6.63
CA GLN A 174 -3.20 -16.86 5.76
C GLN A 174 -4.18 -16.69 4.60
N LEU A 175 -5.37 -16.13 4.88
CA LEU A 175 -6.35 -15.82 3.85
C LEU A 175 -5.78 -14.84 2.82
N ARG A 176 -5.11 -13.78 3.27
CA ARG A 176 -4.50 -12.78 2.41
C ARG A 176 -3.51 -13.40 1.43
N PHE A 177 -2.60 -14.25 1.91
CA PHE A 177 -1.64 -14.92 1.03
C PHE A 177 -2.34 -15.87 0.04
N ALA A 178 -3.38 -16.59 0.48
CA ALA A 178 -4.17 -17.40 -0.43
C ALA A 178 -4.86 -16.55 -1.52
N LEU A 179 -5.34 -15.34 -1.19
CA LEU A 179 -5.92 -14.42 -2.17
C LEU A 179 -4.89 -13.94 -3.21
N PHE A 180 -3.62 -13.79 -2.82
CA PHE A 180 -2.54 -13.40 -3.74
C PHE A 180 -2.21 -14.48 -4.76
N ASP A 181 -2.35 -15.74 -4.37
CA ASP A 181 -2.03 -16.92 -5.19
C ASP A 181 -3.19 -17.45 -6.03
N LEU A 182 -4.39 -16.87 -5.93
CA LEU A 182 -5.54 -17.32 -6.71
C LEU A 182 -5.22 -17.28 -8.22
N ASP A 183 -5.46 -18.38 -8.95
CA ASP A 183 -5.34 -18.35 -10.41
C ASP A 183 -6.64 -17.74 -10.96
N CYS A 184 -6.62 -16.44 -11.22
CA CYS A 184 -7.77 -15.69 -11.73
C CYS A 184 -7.68 -15.57 -13.26
N ARG A 185 -7.63 -16.72 -13.93
CA ARG A 185 -7.94 -16.77 -15.36
C ARG A 185 -9.46 -16.79 -15.49
N GLU A 186 -10.03 -15.67 -15.92
CA GLU A 186 -11.41 -15.60 -16.42
C GLU A 186 -11.51 -16.21 -17.83
#